data_AF-A0A1L3JF41-F1
#
_entry.id   AF-A0A1L3JF41-F1
#
_cell.length_a   1.000
_cell.length_b   1.000
_cell.length_c   1.000
_cell.angle_alpha   90.00
_cell.angle_beta   90.00
_cell.angle_gamma   90.00
#
_symmetry.space_group_name_H-M   'P 1'
#
loop_
_entity.id
_entity.type
_entity.pdbx_description
1 polymer ?
#
loop_
_entity_poly.entity_id
_entity_poly.type
_entity_poly.pdbx_seq_one_letter_code
_entity_poly.pdbx_strand_id
1 'polypeptide(L)'
;MAVTMIDPIQVMKTPFSDSHLLQKLNKFVCVLRVVGNNFADHSYIHAVHEVDLDVETKKIIEEDYETIRAQISQKGLKSLSGKMGKLIQPRTKGAGHGSISRAFYARKEFLKRVMPI
;
A
#
# COMPACT_ATOMS: atom_id res chain seq x y z
N MET A 1 -1.76 5.19 -2.75
CA MET A 1 -0.40 5.04 -3.31
C MET A 1 -0.10 3.56 -3.51
N ALA A 2 0.30 3.11 -4.69
CA ALA A 2 0.74 1.72 -4.87
C ALA A 2 2.07 1.51 -4.14
N VAL A 3 2.23 0.41 -3.40
CA VAL A 3 3.43 0.14 -2.59
C VAL A 3 4.26 -0.98 -3.20
N THR A 4 3.74 -2.21 -3.21
CA THR A 4 4.42 -3.38 -3.79
C THR A 4 3.40 -4.43 -4.25
N MET A 5 3.81 -5.35 -5.12
CA MET A 5 2.97 -6.45 -5.59
C MET A 5 2.67 -7.43 -4.45
N ILE A 6 1.52 -8.10 -4.53
CA ILE A 6 1.17 -9.23 -3.66
C ILE A 6 1.55 -10.51 -4.40
N ASP A 7 2.62 -11.15 -3.95
CA ASP A 7 2.89 -12.56 -4.24
C ASP A 7 2.22 -13.41 -3.15
N PRO A 8 1.19 -14.21 -3.47
CA PRO A 8 0.47 -14.99 -2.46
C PRO A 8 1.37 -16.02 -1.77
N ILE A 9 2.30 -16.66 -2.49
CA ILE A 9 3.19 -17.68 -1.92
C ILE A 9 4.13 -17.03 -0.91
N GLN A 10 4.71 -15.88 -1.29
CA GLN A 10 5.60 -15.14 -0.41
C GLN A 10 4.87 -14.63 0.83
N VAL A 11 3.72 -13.99 0.66
CA VAL A 11 2.95 -13.38 1.77
C VAL A 11 2.52 -14.44 2.79
N MET A 12 2.11 -15.64 2.35
CA MET A 12 1.76 -16.73 3.29
C MET A 12 2.95 -17.16 4.16
N LYS A 13 4.17 -17.15 3.59
CA LYS A 13 5.39 -17.63 4.25
C LYS A 13 6.11 -16.59 5.09
N THR A 14 5.76 -15.32 4.96
CA THR A 14 6.53 -14.22 5.55
C THR A 14 5.69 -13.49 6.61
N PRO A 15 6.12 -13.43 7.88
CA PRO A 15 5.45 -12.59 8.88
C PRO A 15 5.59 -11.10 8.51
N PHE A 16 4.76 -10.25 9.09
CA PHE A 16 4.81 -8.80 8.83
C PHE A 16 6.21 -8.19 9.00
N SER A 17 6.93 -8.59 10.06
CA SER A 17 8.27 -8.09 10.39
C SER A 17 9.30 -8.23 9.26
N ASP A 18 9.15 -9.26 8.43
CA ASP A 18 10.08 -9.58 7.33
C ASP A 18 9.46 -9.29 5.96
N SER A 19 8.27 -8.70 5.93
CA SER A 19 7.50 -8.52 4.70
C SER A 19 8.12 -7.46 3.77
N HIS A 20 8.02 -7.70 2.47
CA HIS A 20 8.35 -6.68 1.46
C HIS A 20 7.50 -5.42 1.61
N LEU A 21 6.27 -5.54 2.15
CA LEU A 21 5.42 -4.40 2.44
C LEU A 21 6.08 -3.48 3.48
N LEU A 22 6.49 -4.04 4.62
CA LEU A 22 7.14 -3.28 5.67
C LEU A 22 8.47 -2.70 5.16
N GLN A 23 9.31 -3.48 4.48
CA GLN A 23 10.58 -2.97 3.93
C GLN A 23 10.40 -1.74 3.04
N LYS A 24 9.32 -1.66 2.25
CA LYS A 24 9.02 -0.51 1.39
C LYS A 24 8.40 0.68 2.12
N LEU A 25 7.76 0.46 3.26
CA LEU A 25 7.11 1.51 4.05
C LEU A 25 7.95 2.00 5.24
N ASN A 26 8.91 1.20 5.70
CA ASN A 26 9.65 1.47 6.92
C ASN A 26 10.46 2.77 6.82
N LYS A 27 10.98 3.07 5.64
CA LYS A 27 11.61 4.35 5.33
C LYS A 27 11.49 4.68 3.85
N PHE A 28 10.95 5.84 3.50
CA PHE A 28 10.87 6.31 2.12
C PHE A 28 10.83 7.83 2.04
N VAL A 29 11.13 8.36 0.85
CA VAL A 29 10.96 9.78 0.54
C VAL A 29 9.64 9.97 -0.19
N CYS A 30 8.78 10.82 0.34
CA CYS A 30 7.53 11.21 -0.30
C CYS A 30 7.68 12.57 -0.98
N VAL A 31 7.48 12.60 -2.30
CA VAL A 31 7.48 13.83 -3.10
C VAL A 31 6.03 14.17 -3.44
N LEU A 32 5.50 15.23 -2.83
CA LEU A 32 4.18 15.74 -3.19
C LEU A 32 4.30 16.66 -4.39
N ARG A 33 3.37 16.50 -5.32
CA ARG A 33 3.23 17.38 -6.46
C ARG A 33 1.84 17.97 -6.47
N VAL A 34 1.74 19.24 -6.80
CA VAL A 34 0.49 19.79 -7.31
C VAL A 34 0.46 19.48 -8.80
N VAL A 35 -0.63 18.87 -9.22
CA VAL A 35 -0.87 18.47 -10.62
C VAL A 35 -2.04 19.29 -11.16
N GLY A 36 -2.00 19.60 -12.45
CA GLY A 36 -3.12 20.24 -13.14
C GLY A 36 -4.30 19.29 -13.35
N ASN A 37 -5.29 19.76 -14.11
CA ASN A 37 -6.52 19.03 -14.38
C ASN A 37 -6.31 17.87 -15.34
N ASN A 38 -5.30 17.97 -16.22
CA ASN A 38 -4.97 16.94 -17.19
C ASN A 38 -3.44 16.71 -17.27
N PHE A 39 -3.02 15.73 -18.08
CA PHE A 39 -1.62 15.31 -18.17
C PHE A 39 -0.71 16.32 -18.90
N ALA A 40 -1.28 17.21 -19.72
CA ALA A 40 -0.54 18.23 -20.46
C ALA A 40 -0.25 19.47 -19.60
N ASP A 41 -1.02 19.66 -18.52
CA ASP A 41 -0.80 20.76 -17.59
C ASP A 41 0.52 20.58 -16.82
N HIS A 42 1.18 21.69 -16.51
CA HIS A 42 2.37 21.67 -15.68
C HIS A 42 2.09 21.08 -14.29
N SER A 43 3.08 20.38 -13.74
CA SER A 43 3.10 19.98 -12.33
C SER A 43 4.34 20.53 -11.66
N TYR A 44 4.24 20.84 -10.38
CA TYR A 44 5.37 21.32 -9.59
C TYR A 44 5.47 20.52 -8.29
N ILE A 45 6.71 20.37 -7.81
CA ILE A 45 6.98 19.76 -6.52
C ILE A 45 6.54 20.77 -5.45
N HIS A 46 5.64 20.33 -4.57
CA HIS A 46 5.14 21.15 -3.47
C HIS A 46 6.00 20.96 -2.22
N ALA A 47 6.30 19.71 -1.88
CA ALA A 47 7.15 19.38 -0.75
C ALA A 47 7.81 18.00 -0.94
N VAL A 48 8.89 17.79 -0.19
CA VAL A 48 9.62 16.53 -0.09
C VAL A 48 9.78 16.21 1.38
N HIS A 49 9.34 15.03 1.80
CA HIS A 49 9.44 14.59 3.19
C HIS A 49 10.10 13.23 3.26
N GLU A 50 11.01 13.09 4.22
CA GLU A 50 11.37 11.78 4.73
C GLU A 50 10.24 11.27 5.60
N VAL A 51 9.83 10.03 5.37
CA VAL A 51 8.78 9.37 6.14
C VAL A 51 9.37 8.20 6.90
N ASP A 52 9.22 8.28 8.22
CA ASP A 52 9.45 7.19 9.17
C ASP A 52 8.13 6.85 9.86
N LEU A 53 7.84 5.56 10.06
CA LEU A 53 6.58 5.12 10.65
C LEU A 53 6.62 5.19 12.18
N ASP A 54 5.60 5.82 12.77
CA ASP A 54 5.36 5.71 14.20
C ASP A 54 4.85 4.30 14.59
N VAL A 55 4.90 4.00 15.90
CA VAL A 55 4.54 2.69 16.46
C VAL A 55 3.07 2.33 16.21
N GLU A 56 2.15 3.30 16.32
CA GLU A 56 0.71 3.06 16.15
C GLU A 56 0.39 2.76 14.68
N THR A 57 0.91 3.58 13.76
CA THR A 57 0.76 3.42 12.33
C THR A 57 1.32 2.07 11.87
N LYS A 58 2.51 1.68 12.37
CA LYS A 58 3.11 0.38 12.06
C LYS A 58 2.23 -0.79 12.55
N LYS A 59 1.66 -0.70 13.75
CA LYS A 59 0.74 -1.71 14.29
C LYS A 59 -0.53 -1.87 13.43
N ILE A 60 -1.12 -0.77 12.95
CA ILE A 60 -2.30 -0.86 12.09
C ILE A 60 -1.95 -1.50 10.73
N ILE A 61 -0.77 -1.19 10.18
CA ILE A 61 -0.28 -1.81 8.95
C ILE A 61 -0.06 -3.32 9.14
N GLU A 62 0.44 -3.74 10.30
CA GLU A 62 0.57 -5.14 10.67
C GLU A 62 -0.79 -5.86 10.70
N GLU A 63 -1.79 -5.27 11.38
CA GLU A 63 -3.16 -5.79 11.41
C GLU A 63 -3.75 -5.96 10.00
N ASP A 64 -3.53 -4.96 9.13
CA ASP A 64 -3.98 -5.01 7.74
C ASP A 64 -3.27 -6.11 6.94
N TYR A 65 -1.95 -6.23 7.11
CA TYR A 65 -1.15 -7.26 6.45
C TYR A 65 -1.59 -8.66 6.85
N GLU A 66 -1.73 -8.92 8.15
CA GLU A 66 -2.14 -10.24 8.65
C GLU A 66 -3.57 -10.58 8.25
N THR A 67 -4.47 -9.59 8.21
CA THR A 67 -5.83 -9.77 7.66
C THR A 67 -5.79 -10.22 6.19
N ILE A 68 -4.94 -9.58 5.37
CA ILE A 68 -4.76 -9.92 3.95
C ILE A 68 -4.10 -11.30 3.81
N ARG A 69 -3.07 -11.60 4.61
CA ARG A 69 -2.35 -12.87 4.62
C ARG A 69 -3.26 -14.04 5.01
N ALA A 70 -4.09 -13.88 6.03
CA ALA A 70 -5.07 -14.88 6.46
C ALA A 70 -6.10 -15.15 5.35
N GLN A 71 -6.60 -14.11 4.70
CA GLN A 71 -7.55 -14.23 3.60
C GLN A 71 -6.94 -14.96 2.39
N ILE A 72 -5.68 -14.68 2.03
CA ILE A 72 -4.95 -15.42 0.99
C ILE A 72 -4.84 -16.90 1.37
N SER A 73 -4.46 -17.19 2.61
CA SER A 73 -4.25 -18.55 3.11
C SER A 73 -5.54 -19.38 3.11
N GLN A 74 -6.67 -18.77 3.46
CA GLN A 74 -7.95 -19.46 3.62
C GLN A 74 -8.77 -19.54 2.32
N LYS A 75 -8.74 -18.48 1.51
CA LYS A 75 -9.68 -18.31 0.38
C LYS A 75 -9.00 -17.97 -0.95
N GLY A 76 -7.66 -17.89 -0.95
CA GLY A 76 -6.86 -17.61 -2.14
C GLY A 76 -6.90 -16.14 -2.58
N LEU A 77 -6.02 -15.80 -3.53
CA LEU A 77 -5.78 -14.43 -3.99
C LEU A 77 -7.03 -13.73 -4.57
N LYS A 78 -7.93 -14.49 -5.21
CA LYS A 78 -9.15 -13.93 -5.84
C LYS A 78 -10.14 -13.37 -4.82
N SER A 79 -10.11 -13.86 -3.58
CA SER A 79 -10.98 -13.42 -2.48
C SER A 79 -10.61 -12.05 -1.89
N LEU A 80 -9.47 -11.49 -2.29
CA LEU A 80 -9.04 -10.17 -1.84
C LEU A 80 -9.97 -9.07 -2.36
N SER A 81 -10.33 -8.16 -1.47
CA SER A 81 -11.22 -7.03 -1.75
C SER A 81 -10.56 -5.71 -1.36
N GLY A 82 -10.75 -4.68 -2.19
CA GLY A 82 -10.31 -3.32 -1.88
C GLY A 82 -11.02 -2.68 -0.67
N LYS A 83 -12.00 -3.37 -0.06
CA LYS A 83 -12.63 -2.98 1.21
C LYS A 83 -11.78 -3.41 2.43
N MET A 84 -10.81 -4.29 2.26
CA MET A 84 -9.96 -4.79 3.35
C MET A 84 -8.94 -3.74 3.80
N GLY A 85 -8.61 -3.80 5.08
CA GLY A 85 -7.61 -2.99 5.76
C GLY A 85 -7.94 -1.51 5.93
N LYS A 86 -7.37 -0.89 6.97
CA LYS A 86 -7.61 0.49 7.41
C LYS A 86 -6.66 1.49 6.76
N LEU A 87 -5.39 1.12 6.61
CA LEU A 87 -4.31 1.92 6.03
C LEU A 87 -3.76 1.29 4.75
N ILE A 88 -3.65 -0.04 4.70
CA ILE A 88 -3.22 -0.80 3.53
C ILE A 88 -4.39 -1.63 2.98
N GLN A 89 -4.54 -1.65 1.67
CA GLN A 89 -5.58 -2.43 0.99
C GLN A 89 -5.00 -3.21 -0.20
N PRO A 90 -5.55 -4.40 -0.53
CA PRO A 90 -5.23 -5.07 -1.77
C PRO A 90 -6.07 -4.48 -2.91
N ARG A 91 -5.46 -4.17 -4.05
CA ARG A 91 -6.18 -3.75 -5.27
C ARG A 91 -5.65 -4.51 -6.49
N THR A 92 -6.49 -4.66 -7.50
CA THR A 92 -6.04 -5.12 -8.82
C THR A 92 -5.05 -4.11 -9.39
N LYS A 93 -3.95 -4.59 -9.95
CA LYS A 93 -3.01 -3.77 -10.72
C LYS A 93 -3.17 -4.08 -12.22
N GLY A 94 -3.33 -3.04 -13.03
CA GLY A 94 -3.51 -3.14 -14.48
C GLY A 94 -4.94 -2.84 -14.95
N ALA A 95 -5.08 -2.42 -16.21
CA ALA A 95 -6.35 -2.07 -16.84
C ALA A 95 -7.00 -3.31 -17.46
N GLY A 96 -8.12 -3.75 -16.88
CA GLY A 96 -9.25 -4.40 -17.57
C GLY A 96 -9.11 -5.74 -18.32
N HIS A 97 -7.93 -6.13 -18.81
CA HIS A 97 -7.76 -7.25 -19.75
C HIS A 97 -7.38 -8.57 -19.07
N GLY A 98 -8.13 -8.98 -18.04
CA GLY A 98 -7.90 -10.25 -17.35
C GLY A 98 -6.72 -10.28 -16.37
N SER A 99 -6.11 -9.12 -16.06
CA SER A 99 -5.08 -9.04 -15.01
C SER A 99 -5.68 -9.42 -13.65
N ILE A 100 -5.24 -10.56 -13.13
CA ILE A 100 -5.57 -11.06 -11.78
C ILE A 100 -4.56 -10.59 -10.73
N SER A 101 -3.53 -9.86 -11.14
CA SER A 101 -2.44 -9.46 -10.24
C SER A 101 -2.94 -8.43 -9.22
N ARG A 102 -2.50 -8.61 -7.97
CA ARG A 102 -2.84 -7.73 -6.85
C ARG A 102 -1.59 -7.00 -6.36
N ALA A 103 -1.79 -5.82 -5.81
CA ALA A 103 -0.74 -5.09 -5.11
C ALA A 103 -1.30 -4.50 -3.80
N PHE A 104 -0.41 -4.26 -2.85
CA PHE A 104 -0.68 -3.46 -1.67
C PHE A 104 -0.74 -1.99 -2.07
N TYR A 105 -1.81 -1.31 -1.68
CA TYR A 105 -2.00 0.12 -1.85
C TYR A 105 -2.20 0.77 -0.48
N ALA A 106 -1.44 1.83 -0.21
CA ALA A 106 -1.72 2.75 0.88
C ALA A 106 -2.99 3.57 0.57
N ARG A 107 -3.89 3.62 1.54
CA ARG A 107 -5.09 4.46 1.57
C ARG A 107 -4.72 5.93 1.80
N LYS A 108 -5.69 6.81 1.54
CA LYS A 108 -5.56 8.24 1.88
C LYS A 108 -5.34 8.44 3.38
N GLU A 109 -5.97 7.63 4.23
CA GLU A 109 -5.78 7.68 5.68
C GLU A 109 -4.35 7.36 6.11
N PHE A 110 -3.63 6.50 5.39
CA PHE A 110 -2.19 6.31 5.62
C PHE A 110 -1.41 7.60 5.33
N LEU A 111 -1.69 8.22 4.17
CA LEU A 111 -1.02 9.46 3.79
C LEU A 111 -1.29 10.60 4.78
N LYS A 112 -2.50 10.72 5.32
CA LYS A 112 -2.82 11.71 6.36
C LYS A 112 -2.04 11.51 7.66
N ARG A 113 -1.59 10.29 7.96
CA ARG A 113 -0.79 9.99 9.16
C ARG A 113 0.68 10.33 8.97
N VAL A 114 1.21 10.07 7.76
CA VAL A 114 2.65 10.19 7.49
C VAL A 114 3.05 11.51 6.82
N MET A 115 2.07 12.30 6.38
CA MET A 115 2.31 13.59 5.74
C MET A 115 1.76 14.70 6.64
N PRO A 116 2.52 15.77 6.90
CA PRO A 116 1.95 16.99 7.44
C PRO A 116 1.04 17.57 6.35
N ILE A 117 -0.27 17.61 6.60
CA ILE A 117 -1.24 18.30 5.75
C ILE A 117 -1.54 19.66 6.39
#